data_AF-A0A3C1JYK9-F1
#
_entry.id   AF-A0A3C1JYK9-F1
#
_cell.length_a   1.000
_cell.length_b   1.000
_cell.length_c   1.000
_cell.angle_alpha   90.00
_cell.angle_beta   90.00
_cell.angle_gamma   90.00
#
_symmetry.space_group_name_H-M   'P 1'
#
loop_
_entity.id
_entity.type
_entity.pdbx_description
1 polymer ?
#
loop_
_entity_poly.entity_id
_entity_poly.type
_entity_poly.pdbx_seq_one_letter_code
_entity_poly.pdbx_strand_id
1 'polypeptide(L)' 'MAHKNIIQKIFLFYYEGFRSMTVGKKLWVIIIIKLFIMFAILKLFFFPDFLNSKFKTDEERSDYVIEQLTNPKNTDND' A
#
# COMPACT_ATOMS: atom_id res chain seq x y z
N MET A 1 39.69 14.05 15.99
CA MET A 1 39.83 12.77 15.25
C MET A 1 38.46 12.40 14.72
N ALA A 2 38.23 12.54 13.41
CA ALA A 2 36.93 12.31 12.81
C ALA A 2 36.57 10.82 12.91
N HIS A 3 35.47 10.51 13.59
CA HIS A 3 34.84 9.21 13.51
C HIS A 3 34.48 8.99 12.04
N LYS A 4 35.27 8.17 11.36
CA LYS A 4 35.13 7.93 9.92
C LYS A 4 33.74 7.32 9.76
N ASN A 5 32.79 8.09 9.21
CA ASN A 5 31.40 7.70 9.09
C ASN A 5 31.26 6.56 8.07
N ILE A 6 31.59 5.34 8.48
CA ILE A 6 31.57 4.13 7.67
C ILE A 6 30.18 3.91 7.08
N ILE A 7 29.13 4.20 7.86
CA ILE A 7 27.73 4.20 7.42
C ILE A 7 27.53 5.15 6.22
N GLN A 8 28.07 6.37 6.27
CA GLN A 8 27.95 7.33 5.17
C GLN A 8 28.68 6.84 3.92
N LYS A 9 29.85 6.19 4.06
CA LYS A 9 30.56 5.59 2.94
C LYS A 9 29.80 4.44 2.30
N ILE A 10 29.18 3.58 3.11
CA ILE A 10 28.37 2.45 2.62
C ILE A 10 27.13 2.97 1.88
N PHE A 11 26.46 3.98 2.43
CA PHE A 11 25.34 4.65 1.77
C PHE A 11 25.76 5.29 0.44
N LEU A 12 26.87 6.05 0.43
CA LEU A 12 27.38 6.69 -0.76
C LEU A 12 27.77 5.66 -1.83
N PHE A 13 28.42 4.56 -1.45
CA PHE A 13 28.77 3.47 -2.36
C PHE A 13 27.53 2.81 -2.98
N TYR A 14 26.49 2.53 -2.17
CA TYR A 14 25.23 1.97 -2.68
C TYR A 14 24.52 2.95 -3.61
N TYR A 15 24.48 4.23 -3.24
CA TYR A 15 23.89 5.30 -4.05
C TYR A 15 24.66 5.53 -5.36
N GLU A 16 25.98 5.58 -5.33
CA GLU A 16 26.86 5.71 -6.49
C GLU A 16 26.81 4.48 -7.40
N GLY A 17 26.79 3.27 -6.82
CA GLY A 17 26.59 2.02 -7.57
C GLY A 17 25.23 2.00 -8.27
N PHE A 18 24.17 2.31 -7.55
CA PHE A 18 22.82 2.39 -8.11
C PHE A 18 22.69 3.49 -9.18
N ARG A 19 23.35 4.64 -8.99
CA ARG A 19 23.34 5.76 -9.93
C ARG A 19 24.19 5.50 -11.17
N SER A 20 25.31 4.78 -11.06
CA SER A 20 26.17 4.44 -12.21
C SER A 20 25.62 3.28 -13.04
N MET A 21 24.71 2.47 -12.48
CA MET A 21 24.07 1.35 -13.19
C MET A 21 22.91 1.80 -14.10
N THR A 22 23.16 1.81 -15.41
CA THR A 22 22.12 2.05 -16.43
C THR A 22 21.08 0.93 -16.48
N VAL A 23 21.49 -0.31 -16.24
CA VAL A 23 20.61 -1.49 -16.22
C VAL A 23 19.75 -1.53 -14.95
N GLY A 24 20.35 -1.26 -13.79
CA GLY A 24 19.65 -1.24 -12.50
C GLY A 24 18.51 -0.23 -12.46
N LYS A 25 18.73 1.00 -12.97
CA LYS A 25 17.68 2.01 -13.10
C LYS A 25 16.51 1.55 -13.96
N LYS A 26 16.79 0.93 -15.12
CA LYS A 26 15.74 0.39 -16.01
C LYS A 26 14.93 -0.68 -15.30
N LEU A 27 15.59 -1.59 -14.59
CA LEU A 27 14.92 -2.64 -13.82
C LEU A 27 14.04 -2.05 -12.71
N TRP A 28 14.53 -1.04 -12.00
CA TRP A 28 13.80 -0.38 -10.92
C TRP A 28 12.56 0.37 -11.44
N VAL A 29 12.67 1.00 -12.61
CA VAL A 29 11.52 1.60 -13.32
C VAL A 29 10.49 0.53 -13.67
N ILE A 30 10.92 -0.64 -14.17
CA ILE A 30 10.01 -1.77 -14.45
C ILE A 30 9.30 -2.22 -13.18
N ILE A 31 10.02 -2.35 -12.05
CA ILE A 31 9.44 -2.72 -10.76
C ILE A 31 8.40 -1.69 -10.31
N ILE A 32 8.71 -0.40 -10.38
CA ILE A 32 7.77 0.68 -10.04
C ILE A 32 6.53 0.63 -10.93
N ILE A 33 6.70 0.50 -12.25
CA ILE A 33 5.57 0.40 -13.18
C ILE A 33 4.71 -0.82 -12.83
N LYS A 34 5.33 -1.97 -12.54
CA LYS A 34 4.61 -3.17 -12.17
C LYS A 34 3.85 -3.01 -10.85
N LEU A 35 4.47 -2.40 -9.84
CA LEU A 35 3.81 -2.08 -8.57
C LEU A 35 2.66 -1.11 -8.76
N PHE A 36 2.82 -0.09 -9.61
CA PHE A 36 1.76 0.85 -9.93
C PHE A 36 0.61 0.17 -10.66
N ILE A 37 0.88 -0.69 -11.64
CA ILE A 37 -0.14 -1.45 -12.37
C ILE A 37 -0.85 -2.42 -11.43
N MET A 38 -0.13 -3.16 -10.58
CA MET A 38 -0.74 -4.05 -9.60
C MET A 38 -1.61 -3.29 -8.61
N PHE A 39 -1.12 -2.15 -8.11
CA PHE A 39 -1.89 -1.27 -7.23
C PHE A 39 -3.12 -0.69 -7.94
N ALA A 40 -2.99 -0.26 -9.20
CA ALA A 40 -4.07 0.30 -9.98
C ALA A 40 -5.12 -0.74 -10.34
N ILE A 41 -4.74 -1.97 -10.70
CA ILE A 41 -5.68 -3.07 -10.97
C ILE A 41 -6.38 -3.50 -9.67
N LEU A 42 -5.64 -3.71 -8.58
CA LEU A 42 -6.26 -4.00 -7.29
C LEU A 42 -7.15 -2.84 -6.85
N LYS A 43 -6.74 -1.59 -7.03
CA LYS A 43 -7.60 -0.46 -6.69
C LYS A 43 -8.83 -0.37 -7.58
N LEU A 44 -8.69 -0.46 -8.90
CA LEU A 44 -9.78 -0.31 -9.87
C LEU A 44 -10.66 -1.55 -10.02
N PHE A 45 -10.23 -2.73 -9.60
CA PHE A 45 -11.03 -3.94 -9.64
C PHE A 45 -11.53 -4.31 -8.24
N PHE A 46 -10.67 -4.23 -7.23
CA PHE A 46 -11.00 -4.60 -5.86
C PHE A 46 -11.74 -3.48 -5.10
N PHE A 47 -11.59 -2.19 -5.42
CA PHE A 47 -12.38 -1.14 -4.75
C PHE A 47 -13.76 -0.87 -5.34
N PRO A 48 -13.97 -0.74 -6.67
CA PRO A 48 -15.31 -0.42 -7.16
C PRO A 48 -16.28 -1.60 -7.01
N ASP A 49 -15.86 -2.87 -7.11
CA ASP A 49 -16.76 -3.98 -6.78
C ASP A 49 -16.99 -4.10 -5.27
N PHE A 50 -15.99 -3.79 -4.43
CA PHE A 50 -16.17 -3.77 -2.99
C PHE A 50 -17.10 -2.62 -2.54
N LEU A 51 -17.00 -1.43 -3.14
CA LEU A 51 -17.77 -0.23 -2.77
C LEU A 51 -19.10 -0.05 -3.52
N ASN A 52 -19.21 -0.43 -4.80
CA ASN A 52 -20.45 -0.22 -5.58
C ASN A 52 -21.40 -1.42 -5.62
N SER A 53 -20.95 -2.66 -5.32
CA SER A 53 -21.79 -3.86 -5.52
C SER A 53 -22.94 -4.02 -4.52
N LYS A 54 -22.98 -3.24 -3.42
CA LYS A 54 -24.01 -3.41 -2.37
C LYS A 54 -24.74 -2.16 -1.90
N PHE A 55 -24.25 -0.93 -2.11
CA PHE A 55 -24.94 0.28 -1.61
C PHE A 55 -24.67 1.50 -2.50
N LYS A 56 -25.72 2.29 -2.74
CA LYS A 56 -25.73 3.47 -3.61
C LYS A 56 -25.02 4.70 -3.01
N THR A 57 -24.59 4.64 -1.75
CA THR A 57 -24.00 5.76 -1.02
C THR A 57 -22.97 5.22 -0.03
N ASP A 58 -21.74 5.74 -0.06
CA ASP A 58 -20.59 5.30 0.76
C ASP A 58 -20.85 5.52 2.27
N GLU A 59 -21.69 6.52 2.58
CA GLU A 59 -22.06 6.96 3.93
C GLU A 59 -22.94 5.92 4.66
N GLU A 60 -23.96 5.38 4.00
CA GLU A 60 -24.87 4.37 4.59
C GLU A 60 -24.18 3.03 4.89
N ARG A 61 -23.08 2.70 4.20
CA ARG A 61 -22.29 1.49 4.45
C ARG A 61 -21.48 1.57 5.73
N SER A 62 -20.84 2.72 5.94
CA SER A 62 -20.04 2.96 7.12
C SER A 62 -20.93 2.86 8.36
N ASP A 63 -22.12 3.46 8.30
CA ASP A 63 -23.07 3.43 9.40
C ASP A 63 -23.59 2.02 9.70
N TYR A 64 -23.95 1.22 8.68
CA TYR A 64 -24.42 -0.15 8.89
C TYR A 64 -23.33 -1.08 9.46
N VAL A 65 -22.08 -0.94 9.01
CA VAL A 65 -20.95 -1.74 9.54
C VAL A 65 -20.60 -1.32 10.96
N ILE A 66 -20.63 -0.01 11.27
CA ILE A 66 -20.44 0.50 12.63
C ILE A 66 -21.56 -0.04 13.54
N GLU A 67 -22.81 -0.04 13.09
CA GLU A 67 -23.94 -0.57 13.85
C GLU A 67 -23.76 -2.07 14.16
N GLN A 68 -23.33 -2.88 13.18
CA GLN A 68 -23.07 -4.31 13.39
C GLN A 68 -21.84 -4.61 14.26
N LEU A 69 -20.80 -3.77 14.21
CA LEU A 69 -19.59 -3.94 15.04
C LEU A 69 -19.76 -3.38 16.46
N THR A 70 -20.65 -2.39 16.63
CA THR A 70 -20.93 -1.74 17.92
C THR A 70 -22.12 -2.37 18.64
N ASN A 71 -22.89 -3.23 17.96
CA ASN A 71 -23.90 -4.06 18.60
C ASN A 71 -23.26 -5.38 19.06
N PRO A 72 -22.74 -5.49 20.31
CA PRO A 72 -22.40 -6.79 20.86
C PRO A 72 -23.67 -7.62 20.77
N LYS A 73 -23.61 -8.72 20.01
CA LYS A 73 -24.67 -9.71 19.95
C LYS A 73 -24.96 -10.15 21.37
N ASN A 74 -25.93 -9.52 22.01
CA ASN A 74 -26.41 -9.94 23.31
C ASN A 74 -27.25 -11.18 23.04
N THR A 75 -26.57 -12.32 22.94
CA THR A 75 -27.19 -13.64 23.04
C THR A 75 -27.60 -13.83 24.49
N ASP A 76 -28.65 -13.11 24.91
CA ASP A 76 -29.37 -13.39 26.12
C ASP A 76 -30.68 -14.09 25.72
N ASN A 77 -30.68 -15.40 25.96
CA ASN A 77 -31.82 -16.24 26.35
C ASN A 77 -33.03 -16.32 25.41
N ASP A 78 -33.07 -17.42 24.64
CA ASP A 78 -34.27 -18.28 24.51
C ASP A 78 -33.82 -19.75 24.36
#